data_AF-A0A183EHD4-F1
#
_entry.id   AF-A0A183EHD4-F1
#
_cell.length_a   1.000
_cell.length_b   1.000
_cell.length_c   1.000
_cell.angle_alpha   90.00
_cell.angle_beta   90.00
_cell.angle_gamma   90.00
#
_symmetry.space_group_name_H-M   'P 1'
#
loop_
_entity.id
_entity.type
_entity.pdbx_description
1 polymer ?
#
loop_
_entity_poly.entity_id
_entity_poly.type
_entity_poly.pdbx_seq_one_letter_code
_entity_poly.pdbx_strand_id
1 'polypeptide(L)'
;LKVCLNLTPDLRPDATQFSKIAYFDEPLIRTLNCLDLLCQMDNTNKMNFFKQLPQLLAKFPKRPLLQKILPQICAEFGTPELVPFVLPSVFYIAEIVNKEEFAAALLPQLIPVFSMERPYQARIMSFDNPESCYDD
;
A
#
# COMPACT_ATOMS: atom_id res chain seq x y z
N LEU A 1 -7.82 4.83 24.26
CA LEU A 1 -9.28 4.63 24.14
C LEU A 1 -10.01 4.54 25.49
N LYS A 2 -9.50 3.83 26.51
CA LYS A 2 -10.15 3.77 27.84
C LYS A 2 -10.45 5.14 28.47
N VAL A 3 -9.59 6.14 28.25
CA VAL A 3 -9.77 7.53 28.75
C VAL A 3 -10.99 8.23 28.12
N CYS A 4 -11.43 7.80 26.93
CA CYS A 4 -12.62 8.34 26.27
C CYS A 4 -13.93 7.84 26.89
N LEU A 5 -13.86 6.72 27.63
CA LEU A 5 -15.00 6.09 28.30
C LEU A 5 -15.08 6.50 29.77
N ASN A 6 -14.45 7.63 30.15
CA ASN A 6 -14.44 8.08 31.52
C ASN A 6 -15.85 8.52 31.97
N LEU A 7 -16.25 8.07 33.17
CA LEU A 7 -17.57 8.36 33.74
C LEU A 7 -17.76 9.86 33.96
N THR A 8 -16.70 10.55 34.37
CA THR A 8 -16.67 12.00 34.54
C THR A 8 -16.38 12.69 33.20
N PRO A 9 -17.30 13.53 32.67
CA PRO A 9 -17.16 14.11 31.34
C PRO A 9 -15.95 15.04 31.20
N ASP A 10 -15.57 15.76 32.27
CA ASP A 10 -14.44 16.71 32.27
C ASP A 10 -13.07 16.05 32.16
N LEU A 11 -12.98 14.74 32.43
CA LEU A 11 -11.76 13.95 32.32
C LEU A 11 -11.63 13.26 30.95
N ARG A 12 -12.57 13.49 30.03
CA ARG A 12 -12.46 12.99 28.66
C ARG A 12 -11.51 13.88 27.86
N PRO A 13 -10.69 13.29 26.98
CA PRO A 13 -9.78 14.07 26.16
C PRO A 13 -10.57 14.94 25.17
N ASP A 14 -10.13 16.17 25.02
CA ASP A 14 -10.60 17.05 23.94
C ASP A 14 -10.23 16.48 22.56
N ALA A 15 -10.87 16.94 21.48
CA ALA A 15 -10.64 16.49 20.12
C ALA A 15 -9.14 16.51 19.73
N THR A 16 -8.41 17.53 20.18
CA THR A 16 -6.96 17.66 19.94
C THR A 16 -6.11 16.66 20.71
N GLN A 17 -6.57 16.21 21.87
CA GLN A 17 -5.91 15.19 22.69
C GLN A 17 -6.27 13.78 22.22
N PHE A 18 -7.49 13.61 21.71
CA PHE A 18 -7.98 12.35 21.15
C PHE A 18 -7.19 11.94 19.90
N SER A 19 -6.92 12.88 18.99
CA SER A 19 -6.14 12.61 17.78
C SER A 19 -4.69 12.20 18.05
N LYS A 20 -4.15 12.55 19.23
CA LYS A 20 -2.78 12.22 19.68
C LYS A 20 -2.68 10.88 20.41
N ILE A 21 -3.78 10.14 20.58
CA ILE A 21 -3.75 8.83 21.22
C ILE A 21 -2.91 7.87 20.35
N ALA A 22 -1.99 7.12 20.97
CA ALA A 22 -1.07 6.19 20.30
C ALA A 22 -1.74 5.14 19.39
N TYR A 23 -3.05 4.90 19.58
CA TYR A 23 -3.85 4.08 18.67
C TYR A 23 -3.78 4.60 17.22
N PHE A 24 -3.81 5.93 17.02
CA PHE A 24 -3.79 6.55 15.70
C PHE A 24 -2.39 6.63 15.07
N ASP A 25 -1.35 6.26 15.82
CA ASP A 25 0.03 6.15 15.33
C ASP A 25 0.40 4.70 14.95
N GLU A 26 -0.59 3.78 14.97
CA GLU A 26 -0.41 2.39 14.59
C GLU A 26 -0.10 2.27 13.08
N PRO A 27 0.83 1.39 12.67
CA PRO A 27 1.29 1.32 11.29
C PRO A 27 0.20 1.07 10.25
N LEU A 28 -0.89 0.36 10.56
CA LEU A 28 -2.00 0.14 9.62
C LEU A 28 -2.80 1.41 9.41
N ILE A 29 -3.03 2.20 10.47
CA ILE A 29 -3.71 3.49 10.36
C ILE A 29 -2.87 4.47 9.55
N ARG A 30 -1.56 4.54 9.79
CA ARG A 30 -0.65 5.34 8.97
C ARG A 30 -0.64 4.91 7.50
N THR A 31 -0.73 3.62 7.23
CA THR A 31 -0.85 3.07 5.87
C THR A 31 -2.14 3.51 5.19
N LEU A 32 -3.27 3.45 5.89
CA LEU A 32 -4.56 3.92 5.36
C LEU A 32 -4.53 5.43 5.08
N ASN A 33 -3.95 6.23 5.97
CA ASN A 33 -3.78 7.67 5.73
C ASN A 33 -2.86 7.95 4.52
N CYS A 34 -1.80 7.17 4.36
CA CYS A 34 -0.89 7.27 3.21
C CYS A 34 -1.60 6.91 1.90
N LEU A 35 -2.43 5.86 1.91
CA LEU A 35 -3.25 5.47 0.76
C LEU A 35 -4.26 6.56 0.36
N ASP A 36 -4.85 7.27 1.32
CA ASP A 36 -5.76 8.39 1.03
C ASP A 36 -5.04 9.62 0.46
N LEU A 37 -3.74 9.77 0.72
CA LEU A 37 -2.88 10.84 0.19
C LEU A 37 -2.13 10.44 -1.09
N LEU A 38 -2.31 9.21 -1.57
CA LEU A 38 -1.44 8.60 -2.58
C LEU A 38 -1.43 9.42 -3.88
N CYS A 39 -2.58 9.96 -4.31
CA CYS A 39 -2.67 10.82 -5.49
C CYS A 39 -1.86 12.14 -5.40
N GLN A 40 -1.53 12.59 -4.19
CA GLN A 40 -0.78 13.83 -3.95
C GLN A 40 0.73 13.59 -3.82
N MET A 41 1.15 12.33 -3.66
CA MET A 41 2.55 11.96 -3.46
C MET A 41 3.31 11.87 -4.78
N ASP A 42 4.57 12.25 -4.76
CA ASP A 42 5.49 12.04 -5.89
C ASP A 42 5.78 10.55 -6.11
N ASN A 43 6.16 10.19 -7.35
CA ASN A 43 6.43 8.80 -7.73
C ASN A 43 7.52 8.14 -6.86
N THR A 44 8.57 8.88 -6.46
CA THR A 44 9.63 8.33 -5.58
C THR A 44 9.07 7.90 -4.21
N ASN A 45 8.18 8.71 -3.63
CA ASN A 45 7.55 8.39 -2.35
C ASN A 45 6.57 7.22 -2.50
N LYS A 46 5.82 7.17 -3.60
CA LYS A 46 4.97 6.03 -3.95
C LYS A 46 5.76 4.73 -4.07
N MET A 47 6.90 4.73 -4.76
CA MET A 47 7.76 3.54 -4.89
C MET A 47 8.22 3.01 -3.53
N ASN A 48 8.70 3.90 -2.65
CA ASN A 48 9.14 3.52 -1.30
C ASN A 48 7.99 2.99 -0.43
N PHE A 49 6.80 3.54 -0.59
CA PHE A 49 5.59 3.05 0.07
C PHE A 49 5.19 1.66 -0.43
N PHE A 50 5.06 1.47 -1.75
CA PHE A 50 4.67 0.20 -2.36
C PHE A 50 5.65 -0.94 -2.09
N LYS A 51 6.95 -0.65 -1.93
CA LYS A 51 7.95 -1.65 -1.48
C LYS A 51 7.65 -2.21 -0.09
N GLN A 52 7.13 -1.39 0.82
CA GLN A 52 6.84 -1.78 2.20
C GLN A 52 5.42 -2.32 2.38
N LEU A 53 4.53 -1.98 1.45
CA LEU A 53 3.11 -2.29 1.52
C LEU A 53 2.80 -3.80 1.69
N PRO A 54 3.43 -4.75 0.97
CA PRO A 54 3.14 -6.19 1.11
C PRO A 54 3.26 -6.71 2.55
N GLN A 55 4.26 -6.24 3.29
CA GLN A 55 4.47 -6.64 4.70
C GLN A 55 3.35 -6.14 5.62
N LEU A 56 2.76 -5.00 5.26
CA LEU A 56 1.64 -4.39 6.00
C LEU A 56 0.31 -5.03 5.61
N LEU A 57 0.12 -5.43 4.36
CA LEU A 57 -1.08 -6.10 3.88
C LEU A 57 -1.39 -7.38 4.67
N ALA A 58 -0.37 -8.11 5.10
CA ALA A 58 -0.53 -9.34 5.89
C ALA A 58 -1.19 -9.14 7.26
N LYS A 59 -1.24 -7.90 7.75
CA LYS A 59 -1.87 -7.54 9.02
C LYS A 59 -3.30 -7.01 8.84
N PHE A 60 -3.73 -6.73 7.61
CA PHE A 60 -5.07 -6.21 7.35
C PHE A 60 -6.10 -7.34 7.24
N PRO A 61 -7.34 -7.12 7.73
CA PRO A 61 -8.44 -8.02 7.45
C PRO A 61 -8.84 -7.97 5.97
N LYS A 62 -9.43 -9.07 5.47
CA LYS A 62 -9.82 -9.24 4.05
C LYS A 62 -10.69 -8.10 3.50
N ARG A 63 -11.61 -7.57 4.29
CA ARG A 63 -12.61 -6.60 3.80
C ARG A 63 -12.00 -5.23 3.41
N PRO A 64 -11.20 -4.55 4.24
CA PRO A 64 -10.45 -3.35 3.83
C PRO A 64 -9.50 -3.57 2.65
N LEU A 65 -8.86 -4.75 2.58
CA LEU A 65 -7.97 -5.10 1.46
C LEU A 65 -8.71 -5.02 0.12
N LEU A 66 -9.90 -5.61 0.05
CA LEU A 66 -10.72 -5.62 -1.16
C LEU A 66 -11.39 -4.28 -1.45
N GLN A 67 -12.05 -3.68 -0.46
CA GLN A 67 -12.95 -2.55 -0.69
C GLN A 67 -12.26 -1.19 -0.73
N LYS A 68 -11.08 -1.05 -0.12
CA LYS A 68 -10.35 0.22 -0.04
C LYS A 68 -8.97 0.14 -0.68
N ILE A 69 -8.17 -0.84 -0.26
CA ILE A 69 -6.74 -0.89 -0.63
C ILE A 69 -6.59 -1.28 -2.10
N LEU A 70 -7.19 -2.38 -2.55
CA LEU A 70 -7.12 -2.86 -3.93
C LEU A 70 -7.47 -1.77 -4.96
N PRO A 71 -8.62 -1.06 -4.88
CA PRO A 71 -8.95 -0.05 -5.88
C PRO A 71 -7.96 1.13 -5.89
N GLN A 72 -7.43 1.53 -4.73
CA GLN A 72 -6.41 2.59 -4.66
C GLN A 72 -5.08 2.17 -5.28
N ILE A 73 -4.69 0.91 -5.09
CA ILE A 73 -3.48 0.34 -5.71
C ILE A 73 -3.65 0.20 -7.23
N CYS A 74 -4.81 -0.33 -7.69
CA CYS A 74 -5.07 -0.52 -9.12
C CYS A 74 -5.15 0.80 -9.90
N ALA A 75 -5.54 1.91 -9.26
CA ALA A 75 -5.52 3.23 -9.87
C ALA A 75 -4.11 3.66 -10.33
N GLU A 76 -3.05 3.14 -9.70
CA GLU A 76 -1.65 3.46 -10.02
C GLU A 76 -1.09 2.67 -11.20
N PHE A 77 -1.85 1.72 -11.76
CA PHE A 77 -1.44 0.99 -12.97
C PHE A 77 -1.27 1.90 -14.20
N GLY A 78 -1.82 3.11 -14.17
CA GLY A 78 -1.58 4.12 -15.20
C GLY A 78 -0.13 4.65 -15.25
N THR A 79 0.68 4.39 -14.22
CA THR A 79 2.07 4.86 -14.11
C THR A 79 3.04 3.69 -14.27
N PRO A 80 3.65 3.48 -15.46
CA PRO A 80 4.45 2.29 -15.77
C PRO A 80 5.63 2.06 -14.80
N GLU A 81 6.23 3.13 -14.29
CA GLU A 81 7.36 3.08 -13.35
C GLU A 81 6.98 2.48 -11.98
N LEU A 82 5.70 2.59 -11.59
CA LEU A 82 5.21 2.10 -10.29
C LEU A 82 4.69 0.66 -10.35
N VAL A 83 4.27 0.21 -11.54
CA VAL A 83 3.77 -1.15 -11.79
C VAL A 83 4.60 -2.26 -11.13
N PRO A 84 5.94 -2.33 -11.26
CA PRO A 84 6.73 -3.41 -10.66
C PRO A 84 6.67 -3.43 -9.13
N PHE A 85 6.43 -2.30 -8.48
CA PHE A 85 6.31 -2.21 -7.01
C PHE A 85 4.88 -2.47 -6.54
N VAL A 86 3.89 -2.14 -7.37
CA VAL A 86 2.47 -2.33 -7.10
C VAL A 86 2.06 -3.80 -7.27
N LEU A 87 2.61 -4.48 -8.28
CA LEU A 87 2.19 -5.84 -8.67
C LEU A 87 2.30 -6.87 -7.53
N PRO A 88 3.38 -6.92 -6.72
CA PRO A 88 3.47 -7.84 -5.58
C PRO A 88 2.32 -7.64 -4.58
N SER A 89 1.89 -6.40 -4.36
CA SER A 89 0.78 -6.08 -3.45
C SER A 89 -0.55 -6.59 -3.99
N VAL A 90 -0.77 -6.48 -5.30
CA VAL A 90 -2.00 -6.96 -5.97
C VAL A 90 -2.05 -8.48 -6.00
N PHE A 91 -0.92 -9.16 -6.27
CA PHE A 91 -0.85 -10.61 -6.21
C PHE A 91 -1.07 -11.16 -4.80
N TYR A 92 -0.53 -10.49 -3.78
CA TYR A 92 -0.83 -10.86 -2.40
C TYR A 92 -2.33 -10.83 -2.10
N ILE A 93 -3.04 -9.78 -2.55
CA ILE A 93 -4.50 -9.70 -2.40
C ILE A 93 -5.19 -10.79 -3.23
N ALA A 94 -4.69 -11.10 -4.43
CA ALA A 94 -5.23 -12.14 -5.29
C ALA A 94 -5.21 -13.54 -4.64
N GLU A 95 -4.22 -13.83 -3.79
CA GLU A 95 -4.15 -15.10 -3.05
C GLU A 95 -5.19 -15.22 -1.92
N ILE A 96 -5.68 -14.09 -1.39
CA ILE A 96 -6.62 -14.05 -0.25
C ILE A 96 -8.09 -14.12 -0.72
N VAL A 97 -8.35 -13.73 -1.97
CA VAL A 97 -9.71 -13.53 -2.49
C VAL A 97 -10.22 -14.78 -3.20
N ASN A 98 -11.55 -14.95 -3.24
CA ASN A 98 -12.15 -16.11 -3.88
C ASN A 98 -12.15 -15.94 -5.42
N LYS A 99 -12.31 -17.05 -6.16
CA LYS A 99 -12.30 -17.04 -7.63
C LYS A 99 -13.32 -16.06 -8.24
N GLU A 100 -14.51 -15.96 -7.64
CA GLU A 100 -15.57 -15.04 -8.08
C GLU A 100 -15.17 -13.57 -7.87
N GLU A 101 -14.64 -13.23 -6.70
CA GLU A 101 -14.16 -11.88 -6.37
C GLU A 101 -12.97 -11.48 -7.26
N PHE A 102 -12.07 -12.42 -7.52
CA PHE A 102 -10.95 -12.23 -8.44
C PHE A 102 -11.44 -11.90 -9.85
N ALA A 103 -12.35 -12.71 -10.40
CA ALA A 103 -12.86 -12.52 -11.76
C ALA A 103 -13.66 -11.21 -11.91
N ALA A 104 -14.43 -10.82 -10.88
CA ALA A 104 -15.27 -9.64 -10.93
C ALA A 104 -14.50 -8.33 -10.69
N ALA A 105 -13.54 -8.31 -9.76
CA ALA A 105 -12.92 -7.07 -9.29
C ALA A 105 -11.44 -6.92 -9.71
N LEU A 106 -10.68 -8.00 -9.72
CA LEU A 106 -9.21 -7.94 -9.86
C LEU A 106 -8.76 -8.19 -11.31
N LEU A 107 -9.34 -9.19 -11.98
CA LEU A 107 -9.08 -9.51 -13.38
C LEU A 107 -9.23 -8.30 -14.34
N PRO A 108 -10.34 -7.52 -14.33
CA PRO A 108 -10.49 -6.39 -15.25
C PRO A 108 -9.41 -5.32 -15.09
N GLN A 109 -8.86 -5.17 -13.88
CA GLN A 109 -7.78 -4.21 -13.60
C GLN A 109 -6.41 -4.71 -14.07
N LEU A 110 -6.21 -6.02 -14.16
CA LEU A 110 -4.95 -6.62 -14.61
C LEU A 110 -4.84 -6.73 -16.14
N ILE A 111 -5.95 -6.86 -16.87
CA ILE A 111 -5.99 -6.90 -18.34
C ILE A 111 -5.16 -5.78 -18.99
N PRO A 112 -5.34 -4.49 -18.62
CA PRO A 112 -4.54 -3.40 -19.21
C PRO A 112 -3.05 -3.50 -18.84
N VAL A 113 -2.71 -3.98 -17.64
CA VAL A 113 -1.32 -4.16 -17.21
C VAL A 113 -0.60 -5.20 -18.06
N PHE A 114 -1.25 -6.34 -18.35
CA PHE A 114 -0.68 -7.38 -19.20
C PHE A 114 -0.61 -6.98 -20.67
N SER A 115 -1.41 -6.00 -21.10
CA SER A 115 -1.41 -5.46 -22.46
C SER A 115 -0.38 -4.34 -22.67
N MET A 116 0.32 -3.89 -21.61
CA MET A 116 1.36 -2.87 -21.73
C MET A 116 2.62 -3.46 -22.40
N GLU A 117 2.76 -3.24 -23.70
CA GLU A 117 3.89 -3.69 -24.54
C GLU A 117 5.22 -2.94 -24.32
N ARG A 118 5.37 -2.12 -23.28
CA ARG A 118 6.60 -1.34 -23.11
C ARG A 118 7.42 -1.84 -21.91
N PRO A 119 8.45 -2.67 -22.13
CA PRO A 119 9.37 -3.09 -21.09
C PRO A 119 10.38 -1.97 -20.86
N TYR A 120 10.00 -0.90 -20.17
CA TYR A 120 11.00 0.08 -19.75
C TYR A 120 11.70 -0.44 -18.51
N GLN A 121 12.73 -1.25 -18.77
CA GLN A 121 13.92 -1.34 -17.92
C GLN A 121 13.72 -1.89 -16.51
N ALA A 122 13.13 -3.08 -16.39
CA ALA A 122 13.43 -4.01 -15.29
C ALA A 122 14.92 -4.51 -15.31
N ARG A 123 15.84 -3.73 -15.91
CA ARG A 123 17.28 -4.03 -16.04
C ARG A 123 18.14 -3.22 -15.05
N ILE A 124 17.65 -2.12 -14.47
CA ILE A 124 18.54 -1.23 -13.67
C ILE A 124 18.59 -1.62 -12.18
N MET A 125 17.61 -2.31 -11.60
CA MET A 125 17.64 -2.67 -10.15
C MET A 125 18.26 -4.03 -9.81
N SER A 126 18.79 -4.76 -10.79
CA SER A 126 19.58 -5.98 -10.56
C SER A 126 21.09 -5.76 -10.68
N PHE A 127 21.55 -4.54 -10.99
CA PHE A 127 22.96 -4.16 -11.02
C PHE A 127 23.20 -2.87 -10.22
N ASP A 128 22.91 -2.92 -8.93
CA ASP A 128 23.59 -2.07 -7.94
C ASP A 128 24.16 -2.98 -6.85
N ASN A 129 24.95 -3.95 -7.30
CA ASN A 129 26.02 -4.50 -6.48
C ASN A 129 27.31 -3.80 -6.97
N PRO A 130 27.67 -2.64 -6.39
CA PRO A 130 28.86 -1.93 -6.80
C PRO A 130 30.09 -2.77 -6.47
N GLU A 131 30.78 -3.18 -7.52
CA GLU A 131 32.23 -3.32 -7.60
C GLU A 131 32.95 -3.45 -6.24
N SER A 132 33.12 -4.68 -5.76
CA SER A 132 34.36 -5.06 -5.07
C SER A 132 35.35 -5.60 -6.13
N CYS A 133 35.74 -4.73 -7.05
CA CYS A 133 37.00 -4.86 -7.78
C CYS A 133 37.76 -3.55 -7.55
N TYR A 134 38.63 -3.55 -6.55
CA TYR A 134 39.92 -2.87 -6.64
C TYR A 134 40.98 -3.92 -6.34
N ASP A 135 41.83 -4.15 -7.34
CA ASP A 135 43.08 -4.89 -7.27
C ASP A 135 43.94 -4.45 -6.07
N ASP A 136 44.44 -5.43 -5.32
CA ASP A 136 45.86 -5.65 -5.00
C ASP A 136 46.06 -7.13 -4.62
#